data_AF-A0A7S2ECH0-F1
#
_entry.id   AF-A0A7S2ECH0-F1
#
_cell.length_a   1.000
_cell.length_b   1.000
_cell.length_c   1.000
_cell.angle_alpha   90.00
_cell.angle_beta   90.00
_cell.angle_gamma   90.00
#
_symmetry.space_group_name_H-M   'P 1'
#
loop_
_entity.id
_entity.type
_entity.pdbx_description
1 polymer ?
#
loop_
_entity_poly.entity_id
_entity_poly.type
_entity_poly.pdbx_seq_one_letter_code
_entity_poly.pdbx_strand_id
1 'polypeptide(L)'
;MANEPSKSTPKADPPSSPLSWIITPSPDINYDFISAMYAGGSGLCLFFYSLHRLLEGYYGRKEDSNINEEETGSIAEFARSLEGIWLVFAPFFPCLLWSLVVRSEWKRKESKKEKQA
;
A
#
# COMPACT_ATOMS: atom_id res chain seq x y z
N MET A 1 0.17 -16.56 52.43
CA MET A 1 1.02 -16.07 51.33
C MET A 1 0.65 -16.89 50.10
N ALA A 2 -0.24 -16.38 49.26
CA ALA A 2 -0.68 -17.07 48.05
C ALA A 2 0.36 -16.86 46.95
N ASN A 3 0.88 -17.96 46.39
CA ASN A 3 1.76 -17.94 45.22
C ASN A 3 0.96 -17.45 44.01
N GLU A 4 1.44 -16.39 43.35
CA GLU A 4 0.95 -16.01 42.03
C GLU A 4 1.45 -17.05 40.99
N PRO A 5 0.60 -17.54 40.09
CA PRO A 5 1.03 -18.43 39.01
C PRO A 5 1.86 -17.63 37.99
N SER A 6 3.12 -18.00 37.82
CA SER A 6 4.00 -17.45 36.80
C SER A 6 3.38 -17.64 35.42
N LYS A 7 2.99 -16.53 34.77
CA LYS A 7 2.60 -16.51 33.35
C LYS A 7 3.77 -17.07 32.53
N SER A 8 3.64 -18.31 32.05
CA SER A 8 4.57 -18.91 31.12
C SER A 8 4.53 -18.10 29.83
N THR A 9 5.60 -17.36 29.55
CA THR A 9 5.80 -16.74 28.24
C THR A 9 5.80 -17.85 27.18
N PRO A 10 4.96 -17.76 26.14
CA PRO A 10 5.00 -18.73 25.06
C PRO A 10 6.39 -18.65 24.41
N LYS A 11 7.11 -19.78 24.45
CA LYS A 11 8.41 -19.96 23.79
C LYS A 11 8.23 -19.64 22.31
N ALA A 12 8.88 -18.57 21.84
CA ALA A 12 8.94 -18.26 20.43
C ALA A 12 9.75 -19.36 19.73
N ASP A 13 9.13 -20.09 18.81
CA ASP A 13 9.82 -21.07 17.98
C ASP A 13 10.94 -20.38 17.19
N PRO A 14 12.12 -21.03 17.00
CA PRO A 14 13.20 -20.47 16.21
C PRO A 14 12.73 -20.24 14.76
N PRO A 15 13.14 -19.13 14.12
CA PRO A 15 12.68 -18.79 12.78
C PRO A 15 13.12 -19.86 11.78
N SER A 16 12.15 -20.55 11.16
CA SER A 16 12.39 -21.61 10.17
C SER A 16 12.96 -21.09 8.84
N SER A 17 13.14 -19.77 8.71
CA SER A 17 13.86 -19.12 7.63
C SER A 17 14.33 -17.71 8.07
N PRO A 18 15.49 -17.22 7.60
CA PRO A 18 16.06 -15.94 8.02
C PRO A 18 15.21 -14.71 7.65
N LEU A 19 14.22 -14.89 6.77
CA LEU A 19 13.30 -13.83 6.31
C LEU A 19 11.89 -13.97 6.91
N SER A 20 11.65 -14.97 7.77
CA SER A 20 10.33 -15.20 8.36
C SER A 20 9.84 -14.02 9.20
N TRP A 21 10.75 -13.26 9.82
CA TRP A 21 10.43 -12.08 10.61
C TRP A 21 9.78 -10.96 9.79
N ILE A 22 10.09 -10.85 8.49
CA ILE A 22 9.52 -9.82 7.59
C ILE A 22 8.05 -10.08 7.31
N ILE A 23 7.63 -11.36 7.33
CA ILE A 23 6.27 -11.77 6.96
C ILE A 23 5.44 -12.16 8.20
N THR A 24 6.07 -12.25 9.37
CA THR A 24 5.40 -12.65 10.60
C THR A 24 4.46 -11.53 11.08
N PRO A 25 3.14 -11.77 11.15
CA PRO A 25 2.20 -10.77 11.63
C PRO A 25 2.32 -10.58 13.15
N SER A 26 2.24 -9.34 13.59
CA SER A 26 2.13 -8.98 15.00
C SER A 26 0.67 -9.11 15.48
N PRO A 27 0.41 -9.70 16.65
CA PRO A 27 -0.96 -9.91 17.14
C PRO A 27 -1.68 -8.61 17.51
N ASP A 28 -0.95 -7.52 17.79
CA ASP A 28 -1.52 -6.25 18.25
C ASP A 28 -1.92 -5.32 17.09
N ILE A 29 -1.69 -5.74 15.84
CA ILE A 29 -1.86 -4.92 14.66
C ILE A 29 -3.03 -5.42 13.82
N ASN A 30 -3.97 -4.51 13.50
CA ASN A 30 -5.05 -4.79 12.57
C ASN A 30 -4.58 -4.64 11.11
N TYR A 31 -4.26 -5.77 10.48
CA TYR A 31 -3.79 -5.81 9.09
C TYR A 31 -4.90 -5.55 8.05
N ASP A 32 -6.18 -5.67 8.41
CA ASP A 32 -7.28 -5.27 7.52
C ASP A 32 -7.27 -3.75 7.31
N PHE A 33 -7.09 -2.97 8.38
CA PHE A 33 -7.00 -1.51 8.32
C PHE A 33 -5.75 -1.05 7.54
N ILE A 34 -4.58 -1.62 7.86
CA ILE A 34 -3.32 -1.27 7.19
C ILE A 34 -3.40 -1.56 5.69
N SER A 35 -3.90 -2.75 5.32
CA SER A 35 -4.05 -3.11 3.92
C SER A 35 -5.03 -2.18 3.20
N ALA A 36 -6.11 -1.74 3.85
CA ALA A 36 -7.05 -0.77 3.29
C ALA A 36 -6.41 0.60 3.05
N MET A 37 -5.59 1.09 3.98
CA MET A 37 -4.86 2.35 3.81
C MET A 37 -3.86 2.30 2.65
N TYR A 38 -3.07 1.22 2.56
CA TYR A 38 -2.14 1.05 1.43
C TYR A 38 -2.87 0.83 0.10
N ALA A 39 -4.04 0.18 0.11
CA ALA A 39 -4.87 0.05 -1.07
C ALA A 39 -5.42 1.41 -1.52
N GLY A 40 -5.85 2.25 -0.56
CA GLY A 40 -6.28 3.63 -0.83
C GLY A 40 -5.16 4.46 -1.45
N GLY A 41 -3.97 4.47 -0.86
CA GLY A 41 -2.82 5.22 -1.39
C GLY A 41 -2.36 4.70 -2.76
N SER A 42 -2.33 3.38 -2.98
CA SER A 42 -2.03 2.79 -4.30
C SER A 42 -3.12 3.15 -5.33
N GLY A 43 -4.38 3.21 -4.90
CA GLY A 43 -5.50 3.69 -5.71
C GLY A 43 -5.34 5.15 -6.12
N LEU A 44 -4.95 6.04 -5.19
CA LEU A 44 -4.61 7.43 -5.52
C LEU A 44 -3.43 7.52 -6.50
N CYS A 45 -2.40 6.67 -6.33
CA CYS A 45 -1.29 6.61 -7.28
C CYS A 45 -1.78 6.27 -8.70
N LEU A 46 -2.62 5.24 -8.84
CA LEU A 46 -3.20 4.85 -10.14
C LEU A 46 -4.10 5.93 -10.72
N PHE A 47 -4.88 6.58 -9.86
CA PHE A 47 -5.75 7.67 -10.26
C PHE A 47 -4.93 8.82 -10.85
N PHE A 48 -3.91 9.31 -10.15
CA PHE A 48 -3.05 10.39 -10.64
C PHE A 48 -2.22 9.99 -11.86
N TYR A 49 -1.73 8.75 -11.92
CA TYR A 49 -1.06 8.22 -13.11
C TYR A 49 -1.99 8.20 -14.32
N SER A 50 -3.23 7.74 -14.14
CA SER A 50 -4.23 7.70 -15.21
C SER A 50 -4.62 9.10 -15.65
N LEU A 51 -4.79 10.02 -14.71
CA LEU A 51 -5.09 11.42 -14.99
C LEU A 51 -3.94 12.07 -15.78
N HIS A 52 -2.69 11.87 -15.36
CA HIS A 52 -1.51 12.33 -16.09
C HIS A 52 -1.49 11.78 -17.52
N ARG A 53 -1.70 10.46 -17.70
CA ARG A 53 -1.75 9.84 -19.03
C ARG A 53 -2.89 10.37 -19.91
N LEU A 54 -4.05 10.64 -19.33
CA LEU A 54 -5.17 11.23 -20.06
C LEU A 54 -4.89 12.66 -20.49
N LEU A 55 -4.29 13.47 -19.61
CA LEU A 55 -3.88 14.85 -19.91
C LEU A 55 -2.80 14.91 -20.98
N GLU A 56 -1.80 14.05 -20.89
CA GLU A 56 -0.73 13.92 -21.89
C GLU A 56 -1.32 13.57 -23.27
N GLY A 57 -2.24 12.61 -23.32
CA GLY A 57 -2.94 12.24 -24.56
C GLY A 57 -3.88 13.34 -25.10
N TYR A 58 -4.52 14.11 -24.22
CA TYR A 58 -5.34 15.26 -24.61
C TYR A 58 -4.49 16.40 -25.16
N TYR A 59 -3.38 16.70 -24.49
CA TYR A 59 -2.43 17.74 -24.89
C TYR A 59 -1.82 17.45 -26.25
N GLY A 60 -1.31 16.23 -26.47
CA GLY A 60 -0.71 15.85 -27.75
C GLY A 60 -1.68 15.96 -28.93
N ARG A 61 -3.00 15.84 -28.70
CA ARG A 61 -4.02 16.07 -29.73
C ARG A 61 -4.32 17.56 -29.94
N LYS A 62 -4.19 18.39 -28.90
CA LYS A 62 -4.45 19.84 -28.97
C LYS A 62 -3.33 20.59 -29.71
N GLU A 63 -2.07 20.14 -29.62
CA GLU A 63 -0.95 20.78 -30.33
C GLU A 63 -1.16 20.84 -31.86
N ASP A 64 -1.82 19.84 -32.43
CA ASP A 64 -2.17 19.80 -33.86
C ASP A 64 -3.33 20.74 -34.24
N SER A 65 -4.15 21.12 -33.26
CA SER A 65 -5.28 22.03 -33.44
C SER A 65 -4.83 23.42 -33.02
N ASN A 66 -4.58 24.33 -33.96
CA ASN A 66 -4.05 25.69 -33.77
C ASN A 66 -4.86 26.52 -32.72
N ILE A 67 -4.64 26.27 -31.43
CA ILE A 67 -5.36 26.81 -30.26
C ILE A 67 -4.40 27.69 -29.46
N ASN A 68 -4.97 28.70 -28.78
CA ASN A 68 -4.27 29.68 -27.95
C ASN A 68 -3.15 29.08 -27.10
N GLU A 69 -1.93 29.55 -27.36
CA GLU A 69 -0.66 29.14 -26.73
C GLU A 69 -0.69 29.23 -25.19
N GLU A 70 -1.44 30.20 -24.66
CA GLU A 70 -1.60 30.45 -23.21
C GLU A 70 -2.37 29.33 -22.49
N GLU A 71 -3.44 28.79 -23.09
CA GLU A 71 -4.24 27.71 -22.49
C GLU A 71 -3.45 26.40 -22.49
N THR A 72 -2.68 26.17 -23.55
CA THR A 72 -1.82 25.01 -23.75
C THR A 72 -0.71 24.99 -22.68
N GLY A 73 -0.05 26.13 -22.41
CA GLY A 73 0.96 26.24 -21.36
C GLY A 73 0.44 25.85 -19.97
N SER A 74 -0.75 26.32 -19.59
CA SER A 74 -1.34 26.02 -18.28
C SER A 74 -1.61 24.51 -18.06
N ILE A 75 -2.12 23.82 -19.10
CA ILE A 75 -2.39 22.37 -19.02
C ILE A 75 -1.08 21.56 -18.94
N ALA A 76 -0.03 21.98 -19.66
CA ALA A 76 1.27 21.33 -19.61
C ALA A 76 1.90 21.42 -18.22
N GLU A 77 1.81 22.58 -17.56
CA GLU A 77 2.27 22.75 -16.17
C GLU A 77 1.50 21.85 -15.20
N PHE A 78 0.18 21.73 -15.40
CA PHE A 78 -0.65 20.84 -14.58
C PHE A 78 -0.28 19.37 -14.76
N ALA A 79 -0.05 18.91 -16.00
CA ALA A 79 0.40 17.54 -16.27
C ALA A 79 1.73 17.23 -15.59
N ARG A 80 2.68 18.18 -15.64
CA ARG A 80 3.98 18.06 -14.96
C ARG A 80 3.86 18.02 -13.43
N SER A 81 2.89 18.75 -12.87
CA SER A 81 2.57 18.68 -11.44
C SER A 81 2.04 17.30 -11.04
N LEU A 82 1.14 16.72 -11.87
CA LEU A 82 0.64 15.37 -11.65
C LEU A 82 1.74 14.31 -11.70
N GLU A 83 2.74 14.51 -12.55
CA GLU A 83 3.90 13.62 -12.63
C GLU A 83 4.58 13.45 -11.27
N GLY A 84 4.87 14.57 -10.60
CA GLY A 84 5.45 14.55 -9.25
C GLY A 84 4.53 13.89 -8.23
N ILE A 85 3.22 14.14 -8.31
CA ILE A 85 2.25 13.63 -7.35
C ILE A 85 2.16 12.10 -7.40
N TRP A 86 2.01 11.48 -8.57
CA TRP A 86 1.90 10.01 -8.62
C TRP A 86 3.21 9.32 -8.20
N LEU A 87 4.37 9.94 -8.45
CA LEU A 87 5.67 9.47 -7.96
C LEU A 87 5.76 9.48 -6.43
N VAL A 88 5.16 10.46 -5.75
CA VAL A 88 5.09 10.51 -4.27
C VAL A 88 4.29 9.31 -3.72
N PHE A 89 3.27 8.85 -4.44
CA PHE A 89 2.47 7.69 -4.04
C PHE A 89 3.00 6.34 -4.54
N ALA A 90 3.99 6.32 -5.45
CA ALA A 90 4.63 5.09 -5.93
C ALA A 90 5.08 4.10 -4.83
N PRO A 91 5.68 4.52 -3.68
CA PRO A 91 6.08 3.59 -2.62
C PRO A 91 4.90 2.88 -1.94
N PHE A 92 3.64 3.28 -2.16
CA PHE A 92 2.49 2.56 -1.62
C PHE A 92 2.30 1.17 -2.24
N PHE A 93 2.75 0.95 -3.48
CA PHE A 93 2.62 -0.34 -4.15
C PHE A 93 3.42 -1.48 -3.49
N PRO A 94 4.73 -1.36 -3.25
CA PRO A 94 5.47 -2.41 -2.55
C PRO A 94 4.95 -2.61 -1.12
N CYS A 95 4.52 -1.54 -0.45
CA CYS A 95 3.90 -1.60 0.88
C CYS A 95 2.56 -2.36 0.87
N LEU A 96 1.71 -2.11 -0.13
CA LEU A 96 0.44 -2.82 -0.32
C LEU A 96 0.67 -4.31 -0.56
N LEU A 97 1.62 -4.64 -1.44
CA LEU A 97 1.93 -6.04 -1.74
C LEU A 97 2.40 -6.76 -0.47
N TRP A 98 3.31 -6.15 0.28
CA TRP A 98 3.77 -6.69 1.55
C TRP A 98 2.63 -6.82 2.57
N SER A 99 1.80 -5.78 2.74
CA SER A 99 0.70 -5.82 3.71
C SER A 99 -0.33 -6.90 3.40
N LEU A 100 -0.59 -7.16 2.11
CA LEU A 100 -1.49 -8.24 1.69
C LEU A 100 -0.90 -9.62 2.00
N VAL A 101 0.40 -9.81 1.79
CA VAL A 101 1.10 -11.04 2.16
C VAL A 101 1.01 -11.27 3.68
N VAL A 102 1.35 -10.28 4.49
CA VAL A 102 1.28 -10.40 5.96
C VAL A 102 -0.16 -10.60 6.44
N ARG A 103 -1.13 -9.90 5.86
CA ARG A 103 -2.57 -10.08 6.15
C ARG A 103 -3.02 -11.51 5.86
N SER A 104 -2.56 -12.10 4.76
CA SER A 104 -2.90 -13.48 4.42
C SER A 104 -2.40 -14.47 5.49
N GLU A 105 -1.17 -14.28 5.97
CA GLU A 105 -0.59 -15.08 7.04
C GLU A 105 -1.27 -14.84 8.40
N TRP A 106 -1.66 -13.60 8.69
CA TRP A 106 -2.43 -13.25 9.88
C TRP A 106 -3.76 -14.00 9.92
N LYS A 107 -4.53 -13.97 8.82
CA LYS A 107 -5.79 -14.71 8.70
C LYS A 107 -5.59 -16.23 8.83
N ARG A 108 -4.52 -16.78 8.25
CA ARG A 108 -4.17 -18.21 8.40
C ARG A 108 -3.89 -18.57 9.85
N LYS A 109 -3.27 -17.70 10.64
CA LYS A 109 -3.00 -17.91 12.07
C LYS A 109 -4.29 -17.82 12.90
N GLU A 110 -5.17 -16.86 12.62
CA GLU A 110 -6.46 -16.75 13.32
C GLU A 110 -7.34 -17.99 13.11
N SER A 111 -7.50 -18.46 11.87
CA SER A 111 -8.29 -19.68 11.59
C SER A 111 -7.71 -20.94 12.24
N LYS A 112 -6.40 -21.01 12.49
CA LYS A 112 -5.78 -22.12 13.22
C LYS A 112 -6.05 -22.03 14.73
N LYS A 113 -6.03 -20.82 15.30
CA LYS A 113 -6.36 -20.60 16.71
C LYS A 113 -7.82 -20.97 17.00
N GLU A 114 -8.75 -20.57 16.13
CA GLU A 114 -10.17 -20.89 16.26
C GLU A 114 -10.44 -22.40 16.27
N LYS A 115 -9.74 -23.17 15.42
CA LYS A 115 -9.87 -24.64 15.38
C LYS A 115 -9.27 -25.37 16.59
N GLN A 116 -8.46 -24.69 17.40
CA GLN A 116 -7.79 -25.26 18.58
C GLN A 116 -8.42 -24.81 19.90
N ALA A 117 -9.37 -23.88 19.85
CA ALA A 117 -10.18 -23.42 20.99
C ALA A 117 -11.48 -24.23 21.08
#